data_AF-A0A7C5IQZ2-F1
#
_entry.id   AF-A0A7C5IQZ2-F1
#
_cell.length_a   1.000
_cell.length_b   1.000
_cell.length_c   1.000
_cell.angle_alpha   90.00
_cell.angle_beta   90.00
_cell.angle_gamma   90.00
#
_symmetry.space_group_name_H-M   'P 1'
#
loop_
_entity.id
_entity.type
_entity.pdbx_description
1 polymer ?
#
loop_
_entity_poly.entity_id
_entity_poly.type
_entity_poly.pdbx_seq_one_letter_code
_entity_poly.pdbx_strand_id
1 'polypeptide(L)'
;FNAHTSSWNFLVWAGFVISFGATTVGLIAAPLLIWVKAFLGMGIIFITVSCFSLAKTLRDQHEQRKLVNRINDAKTEKLLTEVREM
;
A
#
# COMPACT_ATOMS: atom_id res chain seq x y z
N PHE A 1 -9.00 2.62 -12.47
CA PHE A 1 -9.19 2.10 -11.11
C PHE A 1 -10.67 2.13 -10.80
N ASN A 2 -11.30 0.98 -10.56
CA ASN A 2 -12.70 0.97 -10.13
C ASN A 2 -12.75 1.59 -8.73
N ALA A 3 -13.52 2.66 -8.55
CA ALA A 3 -13.71 3.26 -7.23
C ALA A 3 -14.41 2.22 -6.34
N HIS A 4 -13.81 1.91 -5.19
CA HIS A 4 -14.47 1.06 -4.20
C HIS A 4 -15.68 1.80 -3.64
N THR A 5 -16.76 1.06 -3.33
CA THR A 5 -17.94 1.64 -2.68
C THR A 5 -17.55 2.36 -1.39
N SER A 6 -18.20 3.48 -1.10
CA SER A 6 -17.88 4.33 0.06
C SER A 6 -17.90 3.54 1.38
N SER A 7 -18.79 2.55 1.49
CA SER A 7 -18.89 1.63 2.63
C SER A 7 -17.62 0.78 2.85
N TRP A 8 -16.96 0.34 1.78
CA TRP A 8 -15.74 -0.47 1.88
C TRP A 8 -14.56 0.36 2.36
N ASN A 9 -14.41 1.58 1.84
CA ASN A 9 -13.35 2.49 2.28
C ASN A 9 -13.52 2.82 3.78
N PHE A 10 -14.76 3.03 4.24
CA PHE A 10 -15.05 3.24 5.65
C PHE A 10 -14.64 2.03 6.51
N LEU A 11 -15.01 0.81 6.11
CA LEU A 11 -14.66 -0.41 6.85
C LEU A 11 -13.15 -0.58 7.00
N VAL A 12 -12.39 -0.37 5.92
CA VAL A 12 -10.92 -0.48 5.93
C VAL A 12 -10.29 0.53 6.88
N TRP A 13 -10.73 1.79 6.83
CA TRP A 13 -10.24 2.83 7.73
C TRP A 13 -10.62 2.57 9.18
N ALA A 14 -11.87 2.20 9.45
CA ALA A 14 -12.33 1.88 10.80
C ALA A 14 -11.55 0.69 11.39
N GLY A 15 -11.37 -0.39 10.62
CA GLY A 15 -10.61 -1.57 11.06
C GLY A 15 -9.16 -1.24 11.39
N PHE A 16 -8.49 -0.42 10.57
CA PHE A 16 -7.14 0.04 10.83
C PHE A 16 -7.04 0.87 12.12
N VAL A 17 -7.94 1.86 12.30
CA VAL A 17 -7.92 2.73 13.48
C VAL A 17 -8.22 1.94 14.76
N ILE A 18 -9.20 1.03 14.72
CA ILE A 18 -9.55 0.18 15.87
C ILE A 18 -8.39 -0.74 16.24
N SER A 19 -7.77 -1.42 15.27
CA SER A 19 -6.66 -2.36 15.55
C SER A 19 -5.39 -1.66 16.04
N PHE A 20 -5.00 -0.55 15.40
CA PHE A 20 -3.87 0.26 15.84
C PHE A 20 -4.12 0.84 17.23
N GLY A 21 -5.30 1.42 17.46
CA GLY A 21 -5.71 1.97 18.75
C GLY A 21 -5.74 0.92 19.86
N ALA A 22 -6.33 -0.24 19.62
CA ALA A 22 -6.35 -1.35 20.59
C ALA A 22 -4.94 -1.81 20.96
N THR A 23 -4.03 -1.88 19.98
CA THR A 23 -2.63 -2.26 20.21
C THR A 23 -1.90 -1.21 21.05
N THR A 24 -2.07 0.07 20.75
CA THR A 24 -1.50 1.17 21.54
C THR A 24 -2.05 1.21 22.96
N VAL A 25 -3.37 1.05 23.14
CA VAL A 25 -4.02 0.97 24.46
C VAL A 25 -3.49 -0.23 25.25
N GLY A 26 -3.35 -1.40 24.63
CA GLY A 26 -2.76 -2.59 25.25
C GLY A 26 -1.33 -2.35 25.73
N LEU A 27 -0.51 -1.65 24.95
CA LEU A 27 0.86 -1.30 25.34
C LEU A 27 0.89 -0.33 26.54
N ILE A 28 -0.02 0.63 26.59
CA ILE A 28 -0.12 1.58 27.71
C ILE A 28 -0.58 0.87 28.99
N ALA A 29 -1.58 -0.01 28.89
CA ALA A 29 -2.13 -0.76 30.01
C ALA A 29 -1.17 -1.82 30.59
N ALA A 30 -0.21 -2.31 29.79
CA ALA A 30 0.74 -3.33 30.24
C ALA A 30 1.62 -2.83 31.41
N PRO A 31 1.87 -3.65 32.45
CA PRO A 31 2.73 -3.28 33.58
C PRO A 31 4.23 -3.43 33.21
N LEU A 32 4.71 -2.58 32.30
CA LEU A 32 6.09 -2.56 31.80
C LEU A 32 6.81 -1.27 32.19
N LEU A 33 8.15 -1.34 32.24
CA LEU A 33 9.02 -0.17 32.39
C LEU A 33 8.83 0.81 31.22
N ILE A 34 8.90 2.11 31.50
CA ILE A 34 8.65 3.17 30.50
C ILE A 34 9.57 3.07 29.27
N TRP A 35 10.84 2.72 29.47
CA TRP A 35 11.81 2.55 28.39
C TRP A 35 11.45 1.39 27.45
N VAL A 36 10.93 0.29 27.99
CA VAL A 36 10.49 -0.87 27.21
C VAL A 36 9.23 -0.52 26.42
N LYS A 37 8.29 0.22 27.03
CA LYS A 37 7.10 0.73 26.32
C LYS A 37 7.49 1.66 25.17
N ALA A 38 8.44 2.57 25.39
CA ALA A 38 8.91 3.48 24.35
C ALA A 38 9.57 2.72 23.18
N PHE A 39 10.41 1.71 23.47
CA PHE A 39 11.01 0.85 22.44
C PHE A 39 9.97 0.12 21.60
N LEU A 40 8.99 -0.53 22.25
CA LEU A 40 7.90 -1.22 21.55
C LEU A 40 7.01 -0.24 20.77
N GLY A 41 6.73 0.94 21.32
CA GLY A 41 5.97 2.01 20.66
C GLY A 41 6.65 2.50 19.38
N MET A 42 7.97 2.70 19.41
CA MET A 42 8.75 3.02 18.21
C MET A 42 8.62 1.91 17.16
N GLY A 43 8.69 0.64 17.57
CA GLY A 43 8.52 -0.51 16.67
C GLY A 43 7.15 -0.54 16.00
N ILE A 44 6.07 -0.35 16.77
CA ILE A 44 4.68 -0.31 16.25
C ILE A 44 4.50 0.81 15.22
N ILE A 45 5.02 2.00 15.49
CA ILE A 45 4.92 3.13 14.55
C ILE A 45 5.76 2.85 13.30
N PHE A 46 7.00 2.42 13.47
CA PHE A 46 7.93 2.21 12.37
C PHE A 46 7.47 1.11 11.41
N ILE A 47 6.98 -0.03 11.93
CA ILE A 47 6.46 -1.11 11.08
C ILE A 47 5.19 -0.68 10.34
N THR A 48 4.31 0.11 10.98
CA THR A 48 3.07 0.60 10.37
C THR A 48 3.37 1.51 9.19
N VAL A 49 4.25 2.50 9.38
CA VAL A 49 4.65 3.42 8.30
C VAL A 49 5.37 2.67 7.18
N SER A 50 6.28 1.75 7.53
CA SER A 50 7.02 0.94 6.54
C SER A 50 6.10 0.05 5.72
N CYS A 51 5.08 -0.56 6.34
CA CYS A 51 4.08 -1.36 5.64
C CYS A 51 3.30 -0.52 4.61
N PHE A 52 2.86 0.69 4.99
CA PHE A 52 2.19 1.58 4.05
C PHE A 52 3.08 2.04 2.90
N SER A 53 4.34 2.34 3.16
CA SER A 53 5.32 2.68 2.13
C SER A 53 5.57 1.50 1.19
N LEU A 54 5.74 0.29 1.74
CA LEU A 54 5.90 -0.92 0.95
C LEU A 54 4.68 -1.19 0.06
N ALA A 55 3.47 -1.08 0.61
CA ALA A 55 2.23 -1.28 -0.14
C ALA A 55 2.07 -0.28 -1.29
N LYS A 56 2.40 1.01 -1.05
CA LYS A 56 2.42 2.03 -2.11
C LYS A 56 3.43 1.67 -3.20
N THR A 57 4.67 1.40 -2.83
CA THR A 57 5.72 1.03 -3.77
C THR A 57 5.32 -0.16 -4.64
N LEU A 58 4.75 -1.22 -4.05
CA LEU A 58 4.29 -2.39 -4.81
C LEU A 58 3.15 -2.07 -5.77
N ARG A 59 2.19 -1.24 -5.33
CA ARG A 59 1.07 -0.79 -6.18
C ARG A 59 1.59 0.06 -7.34
N ASP A 60 2.47 1.02 -7.05
CA ASP A 60 3.05 1.90 -8.06
C ASP A 60 3.82 1.08 -9.09
N GLN A 61 4.62 0.09 -8.66
CA GLN A 61 5.31 -0.84 -9.55
C GLN A 61 4.35 -1.64 -10.45
N HIS A 62 3.22 -2.09 -9.90
CA HIS A 62 2.21 -2.80 -10.68
C HIS A 62 1.54 -1.90 -11.73
N GLU A 63 1.23 -0.66 -11.36
CA GLU A 63 0.67 0.36 -12.27
C GLU A 63 1.64 0.72 -13.39
N GLN A 64 2.91 0.95 -13.07
CA GLN A 64 3.96 1.25 -14.05
C GLN A 64 4.13 0.12 -15.07
N ARG A 65 4.19 -1.13 -14.63
CA ARG A 65 4.31 -2.29 -15.55
C ARG A 65 3.13 -2.38 -16.52
N LYS A 66 1.91 -2.13 -16.04
CA LYS A 66 0.72 -2.13 -16.89
C LYS A 66 0.75 -1.04 -17.96
N LEU A 67 1.24 0.14 -17.61
CA LEU A 67 1.41 1.25 -18.56
C LEU A 67 2.49 0.94 -19.60
N VAL A 68 3.64 0.43 -19.17
CA VAL A 68 4.73 0.03 -20.07
C VAL A 68 4.28 -1.02 -21.08
N ASN A 69 3.54 -2.04 -20.64
CA ASN A 69 3.02 -3.08 -21.54
C ASN A 69 2.11 -2.48 -22.62
N ARG A 70 1.18 -1.59 -22.26
CA ARG A 70 0.29 -0.91 -23.23
C ARG A 70 1.06 -0.07 -24.26
N ILE A 71 2.14 0.59 -23.83
CA ILE A 71 3.00 1.36 -24.74
C ILE A 71 3.73 0.42 -25.70
N ASN A 72 4.26 -0.70 -25.19
CA ASN A 72 4.94 -1.69 -26.01
C ASN A 72 3.99 -2.32 -27.03
N ASP A 73 2.75 -2.64 -26.64
CA ASP A 73 1.74 -3.17 -27.54
C ASP A 73 1.42 -2.18 -28.67
N ALA A 74 1.18 -0.91 -28.34
CA ALA A 74 0.92 0.14 -29.34
C ALA A 74 2.12 0.41 -30.28
N LYS A 75 3.35 0.35 -29.75
CA LYS A 75 4.56 0.46 -30.58
C LYS A 75 4.72 -0.74 -31.51
N THR A 76 4.46 -1.94 -30.99
CA THR A 76 4.52 -3.18 -31.76
C THR A 76 3.50 -3.15 -32.90
N GLU A 77 2.27 -2.71 -32.64
CA GLU A 77 1.22 -2.57 -33.65
C GLU A 77 1.60 -1.60 -34.77
N LYS A 78 2.22 -0.45 -34.42
CA LYS A 78 2.73 0.50 -35.42
C LYS A 78 3.81 -0.09 -36.30
N LEU A 79 4.81 -0.77 -35.70
CA LEU A 79 5.89 -1.40 -36.45
C LEU A 79 5.37 -2.50 -37.39
N LEU A 80 4.42 -3.30 -36.93
CA LEU A 80 3.77 -4.33 -37.76
C LEU A 80 3.00 -3.71 -38.94
N THR A 81 2.36 -2.56 -38.73
CA THR A 81 1.64 -1.86 -39.80
C THR A 81 2.60 -1.28 -40.83
N GLU A 82 3.67 -0.61 -40.39
CA GLU A 82 4.70 -0.05 -41.26
C GLU A 82 5.39 -1.12 -42.11
N VAL A 83 5.72 -2.28 -41.53
CA VAL A 83 6.29 -3.42 -42.29
C VAL A 83 5.29 -4.01 -43.29
N ARG A 84 3.98 -3.98 -43.00
CA ARG A 84 2.96 -4.50 -43.91
C ARG A 84 2.69 -3.58 -45.11
N GLU A 85 2.95 -2.29 -44.97
CA GLU A 85 2.73 -1.29 -46.04
C GLU A 85 3.94 -1.13 -46.99
N MET A 86 5.09 -1.72 -46.64
CA MET A 86 6.26 -1.86 -47.52
C MET A 86 6.16 -3.11 -48.41
#